data_AF-A0A969VZA0-F1
#
_entry.id   AF-A0A969VZA0-F1
#
_cell.length_a   1.000
_cell.length_b   1.000
_cell.length_c   1.000
_cell.angle_alpha   90.00
_cell.angle_beta   90.00
_cell.angle_gamma   90.00
#
_symmetry.space_group_name_H-M   'P 1'
#
loop_
_entity.id
_entity.type
_entity.pdbx_description
1 polymer ?
#
loop_
_entity_poly.entity_id
_entity_poly.type
_entity_poly.pdbx_seq_one_letter_code
_entity_poly.pdbx_strand_id
1 'polypeptide(L)'
;LAVPATPETEGMIGAGELAAMKSDAVIVNIARGSVIDQPALVDALTRKAIGGAFLDVTTPEPLPADHPLWSLDNAHISMHLSGRAQNQMFIRSGDRFLDNLGKYLRGEAIGPVFDPKLGY
;
A
#
# COMPACT_ATOMS: atom_id res chain seq x y z
N LEU A 1 -4.21 -6.27 0.30
CA LEU A 1 -2.81 -6.22 -0.17
C LEU A 1 -1.95 -5.60 0.92
N ALA A 2 -0.85 -6.26 1.26
CA ALA A 2 0.10 -5.84 2.28
C ALA A 2 1.54 -6.28 1.93
N VAL A 3 1.84 -6.31 0.62
CA VAL A 3 3.17 -6.68 0.08
C VAL A 3 4.07 -5.44 -0.06
N PRO A 4 5.40 -5.56 -0.03
CA PRO A 4 6.30 -4.44 -0.34
C PRO A 4 6.16 -4.01 -1.81
N ALA A 5 6.56 -2.79 -2.15
CA ALA A 5 6.77 -2.41 -3.55
C ALA A 5 8.18 -2.83 -3.98
N THR A 6 8.20 -3.81 -4.86
CA THR A 6 9.37 -4.44 -5.48
C THR A 6 9.08 -4.63 -6.97
N PRO A 7 10.10 -4.84 -7.82
CA PRO A 7 9.90 -5.17 -9.22
C PRO A 7 8.96 -6.36 -9.44
N GLU A 8 8.97 -7.35 -8.55
CA GLU A 8 8.13 -8.55 -8.62
C GLU A 8 6.65 -8.28 -8.30
N THR A 9 6.36 -7.19 -7.57
CA THR A 9 5.01 -6.83 -7.12
C THR A 9 4.41 -5.66 -7.90
N GLU A 10 5.18 -5.04 -8.79
CA GLU A 10 4.73 -3.91 -9.62
C GLU A 10 3.61 -4.38 -10.55
N GLY A 11 2.43 -3.76 -10.42
CA GLY A 11 1.23 -4.15 -11.17
C GLY A 11 0.78 -5.60 -10.93
N MET A 12 1.20 -6.23 -9.81
CA MET A 12 0.87 -7.62 -9.46
C MET A 12 -0.63 -7.91 -9.53
N ILE A 13 -1.47 -6.92 -9.23
CA ILE A 13 -2.90 -6.99 -9.48
C ILE A 13 -3.22 -6.15 -10.71
N GLY A 14 -3.34 -6.82 -11.86
CA GLY A 14 -3.72 -6.24 -13.13
C GLY A 14 -5.15 -6.58 -13.55
N ALA A 15 -5.47 -6.31 -14.82
CA ALA A 15 -6.79 -6.58 -15.38
C ALA A 15 -7.21 -8.06 -15.29
N GLY A 16 -6.26 -8.99 -15.43
CA GLY A 16 -6.52 -10.43 -15.35
C GLY A 16 -6.92 -10.88 -13.95
N GLU A 17 -6.17 -10.43 -12.94
CA GLU A 17 -6.43 -10.74 -11.54
C GLU A 17 -7.76 -10.13 -11.10
N LEU A 18 -8.03 -8.88 -11.48
CA LEU A 18 -9.30 -8.20 -11.19
C LEU A 18 -10.49 -8.91 -11.86
N ALA A 19 -10.34 -9.39 -13.10
CA ALA A 19 -11.39 -10.13 -13.81
C ALA A 19 -11.65 -11.53 -13.21
N ALA A 20 -10.65 -12.12 -12.55
CA ALA A 20 -10.79 -13.40 -11.86
C ALA A 20 -11.45 -13.27 -10.47
N MET A 21 -11.60 -12.06 -9.95
CA MET A 21 -12.30 -11.82 -8.68
C MET A 21 -13.80 -12.06 -8.80
N LYS A 22 -14.45 -12.31 -7.66
CA LYS A 22 -15.92 -12.35 -7.61
C LYS A 22 -16.49 -10.96 -7.86
N SER A 23 -17.67 -10.89 -8.46
CA SER A 23 -18.34 -9.62 -8.76
C SER A 23 -18.70 -8.79 -7.53
N ASP A 24 -18.78 -9.41 -6.35
CA ASP A 24 -19.05 -8.77 -5.06
C ASP A 24 -17.78 -8.54 -4.23
N ALA A 25 -16.60 -8.91 -4.74
CA ALA A 25 -15.36 -8.82 -4.00
C ALA A 25 -14.93 -7.35 -3.82
N VAL A 26 -14.32 -7.07 -2.67
CA VAL A 26 -13.72 -5.77 -2.36
C VAL A 26 -12.21 -5.93 -2.26
N ILE A 27 -11.46 -5.17 -3.05
CA ILE A 27 -10.00 -5.13 -2.93
C ILE A 27 -9.59 -4.06 -1.92
N VAL A 28 -8.75 -4.44 -0.96
CA VAL A 28 -8.20 -3.51 0.03
C VAL A 28 -6.71 -3.36 -0.22
N ASN A 29 -6.23 -2.15 -0.48
CA ASN A 29 -4.81 -1.86 -0.65
C ASN A 29 -4.30 -0.91 0.46
N ILE A 30 -3.49 -1.47 1.36
CA ILE A 30 -2.73 -0.75 2.39
C ILE A 30 -1.21 -0.94 2.20
N ALA A 31 -0.80 -1.39 1.01
CA ALA A 31 0.57 -1.70 0.67
C ALA A 31 1.26 -0.47 0.03
N ARG A 32 1.27 -0.43 -1.31
CA ARG A 32 1.75 0.68 -2.15
C ARG A 32 0.83 0.79 -3.35
N GLY A 33 0.66 2.00 -3.88
CA GLY A 33 -0.20 2.25 -5.05
C GLY A 33 0.22 1.42 -6.25
N SER A 34 1.53 1.25 -6.45
CA SER A 34 2.11 0.55 -7.60
C SER A 34 1.85 -0.97 -7.64
N VAL A 35 1.34 -1.56 -6.56
CA VAL A 35 1.00 -3.01 -6.52
C VAL A 35 -0.24 -3.33 -7.37
N ILE A 36 -1.08 -2.33 -7.65
CA ILE A 36 -2.25 -2.47 -8.52
C ILE A 36 -2.03 -1.65 -9.78
N ASP A 37 -2.35 -2.21 -10.94
CA ASP A 37 -2.57 -1.43 -12.16
C ASP A 37 -3.81 -0.53 -11.94
N GLN A 38 -3.57 0.73 -11.55
CA GLN A 38 -4.64 1.66 -11.19
C GLN A 38 -5.60 1.97 -12.35
N PRO A 39 -5.16 2.14 -13.61
CA PRO A 39 -6.06 2.15 -14.76
C PRO A 39 -6.97 0.92 -14.87
N ALA A 40 -6.41 -0.29 -14.72
CA ALA A 40 -7.22 -1.52 -14.75
C ALA A 40 -8.23 -1.57 -13.59
N LEU A 41 -7.85 -1.10 -12.41
CA LEU A 41 -8.75 -0.97 -11.26
C LEU A 41 -9.89 -0.01 -11.54
N VAL A 42 -9.61 1.18 -12.08
CA VAL A 42 -10.64 2.16 -12.45
C VAL A 42 -11.65 1.55 -13.42
N ASP A 43 -11.15 0.82 -14.42
CA ASP A 43 -11.99 0.18 -15.43
C ASP A 43 -12.84 -0.96 -14.83
N ALA A 44 -12.26 -1.82 -13.98
CA ALA A 44 -12.98 -2.87 -13.26
C ALA A 44 -14.07 -2.32 -12.34
N LEU A 45 -13.80 -1.23 -11.62
CA LEU A 45 -14.76 -0.56 -10.74
C LEU A 45 -15.89 0.12 -11.53
N THR A 46 -15.53 0.82 -12.62
CA THR A 46 -16.48 1.50 -13.51
C THR A 46 -17.46 0.50 -14.12
N ARG A 47 -16.96 -0.67 -14.54
CA ARG A 47 -17.78 -1.77 -15.09
C ARG A 47 -18.49 -2.61 -14.02
N LYS A 48 -18.29 -2.29 -12.74
CA LYS A 48 -18.79 -3.07 -11.58
C LYS A 48 -18.43 -4.56 -11.69
N ALA A 49 -17.24 -4.85 -12.23
CA ALA A 49 -16.70 -6.20 -12.32
C ALA A 49 -16.26 -6.75 -10.96
N ILE A 50 -16.00 -5.85 -10.00
CA ILE A 50 -15.82 -6.14 -8.58
C ILE A 50 -16.73 -5.23 -7.75
N GLY A 51 -16.98 -5.62 -6.51
CA GLY A 51 -17.88 -4.93 -5.60
C GLY A 51 -17.35 -3.58 -5.12
N GLY A 52 -16.04 -3.41 -5.03
CA GLY A 52 -15.43 -2.12 -4.73
C GLY A 52 -13.94 -2.17 -4.39
N ALA A 53 -13.40 -1.02 -3.99
CA ALA A 53 -12.01 -0.88 -3.54
C ALA A 53 -11.90 0.04 -2.32
N PHE A 54 -11.04 -0.34 -1.37
CA PHE A 54 -10.55 0.54 -0.29
C PHE A 54 -9.05 0.76 -0.47
N LEU A 55 -8.64 2.00 -0.70
CA LEU A 55 -7.29 2.38 -1.09
C LEU A 55 -6.74 3.38 -0.08
N ASP A 56 -5.78 2.97 0.75
CA ASP A 56 -5.00 3.90 1.57
C ASP A 56 -3.81 4.49 0.78
N VAL A 57 -3.49 3.87 -0.36
CA VAL A 57 -2.35 4.20 -1.21
C VAL A 57 -2.81 4.30 -2.65
N THR A 58 -2.22 5.23 -3.40
CA THR A 58 -2.55 5.47 -4.82
C THR A 58 -1.28 5.79 -5.62
N THR A 59 -1.39 5.86 -6.94
CA THR A 59 -0.32 6.35 -7.81
C THR A 59 -0.87 7.45 -8.73
N PRO A 60 -0.38 8.69 -8.67
CA PRO A 60 0.59 9.23 -7.71
C PRO A 60 -0.03 9.50 -6.33
N GLU A 61 0.78 9.95 -5.37
CA GLU A 61 0.35 10.48 -4.08
C GLU A 61 0.81 11.94 -3.90
N PRO A 62 -0.09 12.89 -3.56
CA PRO A 62 -1.53 12.71 -3.41
C PRO A 62 -2.22 12.41 -4.75
N LEU A 63 -3.36 11.70 -4.70
CA LEU A 63 -4.16 11.44 -5.89
C LEU A 63 -4.67 12.78 -6.46
N PRO A 64 -4.54 13.05 -7.78
CA PRO A 64 -5.03 14.28 -8.39
C PRO A 64 -6.52 14.49 -8.11
N ALA A 65 -6.93 15.73 -7.87
CA ALA A 65 -8.31 16.06 -7.46
C ALA A 65 -9.35 15.73 -8.54
N ASP A 66 -8.94 15.65 -9.80
CA ASP A 66 -9.75 15.30 -10.96
C ASP A 66 -9.71 13.79 -11.30
N HIS A 67 -9.03 12.97 -10.49
CA HIS A 67 -8.88 11.55 -10.79
C HIS A 67 -10.23 10.79 -10.68
N PRO A 68 -10.56 9.88 -11.63
CA PRO A 68 -11.84 9.19 -11.68
C PRO A 68 -12.24 8.45 -10.40
N LEU A 69 -11.28 7.87 -9.66
CA LEU A 69 -11.54 7.16 -8.41
C LEU A 69 -12.29 8.01 -7.37
N TRP A 70 -12.19 9.35 -7.41
CA TRP A 70 -12.97 10.22 -6.52
C TRP A 70 -14.47 10.24 -6.82
N SER A 71 -14.86 9.89 -8.05
CA SER A 71 -16.26 9.96 -8.51
C SER A 71 -16.98 8.61 -8.46
N LEU A 72 -16.26 7.51 -8.23
CA LEU A 72 -16.84 6.17 -8.22
C LEU A 72 -17.51 5.86 -6.89
N ASP A 73 -18.75 5.39 -6.93
CA ASP A 73 -19.57 5.05 -5.75
C ASP A 73 -19.02 3.84 -4.96
N ASN A 74 -18.19 3.02 -5.61
CA ASN A 74 -17.57 1.81 -5.10
C ASN A 74 -16.05 1.94 -4.88
N ALA A 75 -15.51 3.16 -4.81
CA ALA A 75 -14.12 3.43 -4.47
C ALA A 75 -14.02 4.30 -3.21
N HIS A 76 -13.27 3.82 -2.22
CA HIS A 76 -13.01 4.54 -0.97
C HIS A 76 -11.52 4.79 -0.83
N ILE A 77 -11.12 6.06 -0.81
CA ILE A 77 -9.71 6.46 -0.68
C ILE A 77 -9.50 7.08 0.70
N SER A 78 -8.44 6.66 1.40
CA SER A 78 -7.92 7.34 2.59
C SER A 78 -6.56 7.96 2.31
N MET A 79 -6.18 8.94 3.13
CA MET A 79 -4.86 9.56 3.08
C MET A 79 -3.85 8.62 3.74
N HIS A 80 -2.95 7.99 2.97
CA HIS A 80 -1.86 7.07 3.33
C HIS A 80 -1.36 7.15 4.79
N LEU A 81 -2.17 6.61 5.71
CA LEU A 81 -1.98 6.69 7.15
C LEU A 81 -2.41 5.42 7.87
N SER A 82 -2.80 4.36 7.16
CA SER A 82 -3.15 3.07 7.78
C SER A 82 -2.00 2.48 8.62
N GLY A 83 -0.74 2.76 8.23
CA GLY A 83 0.45 2.37 8.99
C GLY A 83 0.71 3.21 10.25
N ARG A 84 0.01 4.34 10.44
CA ARG A 84 0.25 5.28 11.55
C ARG A 84 -0.65 4.97 12.74
N ALA A 85 -0.19 4.09 13.62
CA ALA A 85 -0.81 3.89 14.94
C ALA A 85 -0.84 5.21 15.73
N GLN A 86 -2.04 5.70 16.06
CA GLN A 86 -2.29 7.07 16.56
C GLN A 86 -1.44 7.46 17.78
N ASN A 87 -1.23 6.53 18.71
CA ASN A 87 -0.59 6.78 20.00
C ASN A 87 0.74 6.01 20.20
N GLN A 88 1.10 5.10 19.29
CA GLN A 88 2.20 4.16 19.50
C GLN A 88 3.28 4.23 18.44
N MET A 89 2.99 4.75 17.23
CA MET A 89 3.97 4.73 16.14
C MET A 89 5.26 5.45 16.52
N PHE A 90 5.15 6.71 16.99
CA PHE A 90 6.33 7.51 17.32
C PHE A 90 7.12 6.95 18.50
N ILE A 91 6.42 6.42 19.51
CA ILE A 91 7.06 5.78 20.68
C ILE A 91 7.87 4.56 20.21
N ARG A 92 7.24 3.63 19.49
CA ARG A 92 7.90 2.41 18.99
C ARG A 92 9.06 2.72 18.04
N SER A 93 8.93 3.72 17.18
CA SER A 93 9.99 4.15 16.28
C SER A 93 11.16 4.78 17.04
N GLY A 94 10.87 5.63 18.03
CA GLY A 94 11.88 6.25 18.89
C GLY A 94 12.64 5.22 19.71
N ASP A 95 11.92 4.31 20.38
CA ASP A 95 12.50 3.22 21.17
C ASP A 95 13.43 2.35 20.32
N ARG A 96 12.97 1.95 19.12
CA ARG A 96 13.79 1.17 18.18
C ARG A 96 15.03 1.93 17.73
N PHE A 97 14.88 3.21 17.41
CA PHE A 97 16.00 4.03 16.97
C PHE A 97 17.06 4.15 18.06
N LEU A 98 16.66 4.42 19.30
CA LEU A 98 17.57 4.56 20.44
C LEU A 98 18.29 3.25 20.77
N ASP A 99 17.58 2.11 20.74
CA ASP A 99 18.17 0.78 20.91
C ASP A 99 19.23 0.49 19.83
N ASN A 100 18.89 0.71 18.56
CA ASN A 100 19.81 0.51 17.44
C ASN A 100 21.00 1.47 17.47
N LEU A 101 20.80 2.73 17.87
CA LEU A 101 21.87 3.69 18.04
C LEU A 101 22.87 3.22 19.11
N GLY A 102 22.36 2.73 20.25
CA GLY A 102 23.20 2.17 21.30
C GLY A 102 24.03 0.97 20.83
N LYS A 103 23.41 0.03 20.11
CA LYS A 103 24.07 -1.13 19.51
C LYS A 103 25.14 -0.72 18.49
N TYR A 104 24.79 0.19 17.59
CA TYR A 104 25.70 0.73 16.58
C TYR A 104 26.97 1.33 17.20
N LEU A 105 26.82 2.13 18.25
CA LEU A 105 27.96 2.76 18.95
C LEU A 105 28.88 1.74 19.66
N ARG A 106 28.39 0.55 19.97
CA ARG A 106 29.17 -0.55 20.57
C ARG A 106 29.70 -1.55 19.53
N GLY A 107 29.41 -1.36 18.25
CA GLY A 107 29.76 -2.33 17.20
C GLY A 107 28.94 -3.62 17.24
N GLU A 108 27.75 -3.57 17.86
CA GLU A 108 26.82 -4.69 17.93
C GLU A 108 25.88 -4.70 16.70
N ALA A 109 25.32 -5.86 16.39
CA ALA A 109 24.34 -5.98 15.31
C ALA A 109 23.05 -5.21 15.62
N ILE A 110 22.57 -4.44 14.63
CA ILE A 110 21.30 -3.70 14.69
C ILE A 110 20.16 -4.49 14.03
N GLY A 111 18.91 -4.08 14.27
CA GLY A 111 17.78 -4.65 13.54
C GLY A 111 16.47 -3.89 13.68
N PRO A 112 15.51 -4.09 12.75
CA PRO A 112 15.58 -4.94 11.56
C PRO A 112 16.45 -4.30 10.48
N VAL A 113 17.00 -5.13 9.60
CA VAL A 113 17.87 -4.72 8.50
C VAL A 113 17.10 -4.86 7.20
N PHE A 114 17.02 -3.76 6.45
CA PHE A 114 16.49 -3.73 5.09
C PHE A 114 17.47 -4.42 4.13
N ASP A 115 16.99 -5.31 3.27
CA ASP A 115 17.81 -5.89 2.20
C ASP A 115 17.52 -5.14 0.88
N PRO A 116 18.47 -4.32 0.37
CA PRO A 116 18.27 -3.59 -0.88
C PRO A 116 18.08 -4.48 -2.12
N LYS A 117 18.51 -5.74 -2.08
CA LYS A 117 18.30 -6.69 -3.18
C LYS A 117 16.87 -7.20 -3.23
N LEU A 118 16.25 -7.37 -2.07
CA LEU A 118 14.87 -7.84 -1.94
C LEU A 118 13.86 -6.68 -1.93
N GLY A 119 14.29 -5.48 -1.54
CA GLY A 119 13.43 -4.30 -1.46
C GLY A 119 12.55 -4.25 -0.20
N TYR A 120 12.85 -5.03 0.85
CA TYR A 120 12.19 -4.99 2.15
C TYR A 120 13.07 -5.52 3.29
#